data_AF-A0A1F5AP00-F1
#
_entry.id   AF-A0A1F5AP00-F1
#
_cell.length_a   1.000
_cell.length_b   1.000
_cell.length_c   1.000
_cell.angle_alpha   90.00
_cell.angle_beta   90.00
_cell.angle_gamma   90.00
#
_symmetry.space_group_name_H-M   'P 1'
#
loop_
_entity.id
_entity.type
_entity.pdbx_description
1 polymer ?
#
loop_
_entity_poly.entity_id
_entity_poly.type
_entity_poly.pdbx_seq_one_letter_code
_entity_poly.pdbx_strand_id
1 'polypeptide(L)'
;MRKIAFIILIVGLTGLVPLLAQETTAAPPPEAAQTVAPPTGFTYNPEGRRDPFKDLLTGRDMRGKTATGEPQVFIDDLVLFGVVENNKVYTAMIGMPQGFPMFVKVGDKFTDGYVVSISESQVVLRKTHERGIPLIRPRDIVKEITEEL
;
A
#
# COMPACT_ATOMS: atom_id res chain seq x y z
N MET A 1 -55.59 -5.85 53.55
CA MET A 1 -56.81 -5.91 52.73
C MET A 1 -56.41 -6.31 51.30
N ARG A 2 -55.93 -7.52 50.97
CA ARG A 2 -56.65 -8.81 50.87
C ARG A 2 -58.15 -8.62 50.65
N LYS A 3 -58.65 -8.95 49.43
CA LYS A 3 -60.05 -9.35 49.06
C LYS A 3 -60.70 -8.71 47.80
N ILE A 4 -60.02 -7.89 46.99
CA ILE A 4 -60.67 -7.34 45.75
C ILE A 4 -60.13 -7.95 44.45
N ALA A 5 -59.03 -8.73 44.51
CA ALA A 5 -58.49 -9.44 43.36
C ALA A 5 -59.34 -10.63 42.82
N PHE A 6 -60.59 -10.83 43.27
CA PHE A 6 -61.34 -12.04 42.92
C PHE A 6 -62.86 -11.84 42.84
N ILE A 7 -63.31 -10.62 42.49
CA ILE A 7 -64.60 -10.45 41.83
C ILE A 7 -64.26 -10.10 40.37
N ILE A 8 -63.97 -11.11 39.56
CA ILE A 8 -65.06 -11.72 38.77
C ILE A 8 -65.49 -10.65 37.76
N LEU A 9 -64.88 -10.58 36.57
CA LEU A 9 -64.75 -11.72 35.66
C LEU A 9 -65.98 -12.61 35.81
N ILE A 10 -67.19 -12.11 35.49
CA ILE A 10 -68.44 -12.83 35.11
C ILE A 10 -69.61 -11.81 34.92
N VAL A 11 -69.36 -10.61 34.39
CA VAL A 11 -70.41 -9.86 33.66
C VAL A 11 -69.70 -9.17 32.49
N GLY A 12 -69.35 -9.87 31.41
CA GLY A 12 -70.17 -10.93 30.85
C GLY A 12 -71.46 -10.32 30.33
N LEU A 13 -71.35 -9.67 29.18
CA LEU A 13 -72.32 -9.90 28.11
C LEU A 13 -73.74 -9.33 28.32
N THR A 14 -73.88 -8.02 28.50
CA THR A 14 -75.11 -7.31 28.14
C THR A 14 -74.72 -5.85 27.87
N GLY A 15 -74.84 -5.26 26.71
CA GLY A 15 -75.48 -5.61 25.46
C GLY A 15 -75.48 -4.34 24.61
N LEU A 16 -75.81 -4.51 23.33
CA LEU A 16 -76.38 -3.46 22.48
C LEU A 16 -75.47 -2.24 22.20
N VAL A 17 -74.69 -2.40 21.14
CA VAL A 17 -74.72 -1.57 19.90
C VAL A 17 -76.04 -0.77 19.83
N PRO A 18 -76.08 0.50 19.36
CA PRO A 18 -75.31 1.00 18.23
C PRO A 18 -74.78 2.42 18.52
N LEU A 19 -74.26 3.26 17.63
CA LEU A 19 -74.74 3.59 16.31
C LEU A 19 -73.88 4.79 15.90
N LEU A 20 -73.40 4.74 14.66
CA LEU A 20 -73.23 5.88 13.76
C LEU A 20 -72.45 7.12 14.23
N ALA A 21 -71.53 7.45 13.33
CA ALA A 21 -71.21 8.81 12.96
C ALA A 21 -70.32 9.58 13.93
N GLN A 22 -69.02 9.33 13.79
CA GLN A 22 -68.14 10.48 13.63
C GLN A 22 -67.27 10.26 12.39
N GLU A 23 -67.57 11.05 11.35
CA GLU A 23 -66.75 11.20 10.16
C GLU A 23 -65.36 11.67 10.58
N THR A 24 -64.35 10.83 10.41
CA THR A 24 -62.96 11.30 10.37
C THR A 24 -62.70 11.80 8.96
N THR A 25 -62.77 13.12 8.79
CA THR A 25 -62.15 13.84 7.69
C THR A 25 -60.73 13.33 7.50
N ALA A 26 -60.46 12.73 6.35
CA ALA A 26 -59.13 12.33 5.94
C ALA A 26 -58.25 13.58 5.79
N ALA A 27 -57.27 13.74 6.67
CA ALA A 27 -56.18 14.68 6.47
C ALA A 27 -55.35 14.22 5.25
N PRO A 28 -54.91 15.12 4.36
CA PRO A 28 -54.01 14.75 3.28
C PRO A 28 -52.68 14.23 3.87
N PRO A 29 -52.02 13.25 3.23
CA PRO A 29 -50.72 12.75 3.68
C PRO A 29 -49.71 13.89 3.81
N PRO A 30 -48.85 13.89 4.84
CA PRO A 30 -47.77 14.86 4.92
C PRO A 30 -46.89 14.69 3.68
N GLU A 31 -46.78 15.76 2.91
CA GLU A 31 -45.85 15.87 1.79
C GLU A 31 -44.45 15.61 2.33
N ALA A 32 -43.85 14.49 1.91
CA ALA A 32 -42.51 14.12 2.31
C ALA A 32 -41.55 15.20 1.83
N ALA A 33 -41.15 16.08 2.76
CA ALA A 33 -40.02 16.97 2.55
C ALA A 33 -38.83 16.11 2.13
N GLN A 34 -38.45 16.20 0.86
CA GLN A 34 -37.21 15.59 0.39
C GLN A 34 -36.07 16.31 1.07
N THR A 35 -35.56 15.73 2.15
CA THR A 35 -34.28 16.11 2.73
C THR A 35 -33.22 15.81 1.67
N VAL A 36 -32.78 16.84 0.95
CA VAL A 36 -31.59 16.77 0.10
C VAL A 36 -30.42 16.51 1.04
N ALA A 37 -29.92 15.27 1.05
CA ALA A 37 -28.69 14.96 1.75
C ALA A 37 -27.58 15.85 1.17
N PRO A 38 -26.72 16.47 2.01
CA PRO A 38 -25.59 17.25 1.51
C PRO A 38 -24.74 16.34 0.62
N PRO A 39 -24.24 16.82 -0.54
CA PRO A 39 -23.48 15.99 -1.46
C PRO A 39 -22.28 15.39 -0.71
N THR A 40 -22.27 14.06 -0.60
CA THR A 40 -21.22 13.29 0.08
C THR A 40 -20.05 13.13 -0.88
N GLY A 41 -19.32 14.22 -1.17
CA GLY A 41 -18.11 14.15 -1.96
C GLY A 41 -17.73 15.45 -2.64
N PHE A 42 -16.43 15.74 -2.65
CA PHE A 42 -15.84 16.76 -3.49
C PHE A 42 -15.43 16.09 -4.81
N THR A 43 -16.10 16.42 -5.90
CA THR A 43 -15.74 15.97 -7.25
C THR A 43 -15.04 17.11 -7.98
N TYR A 44 -13.77 16.91 -8.33
CA TYR A 44 -13.00 17.89 -9.09
C TYR A 44 -13.32 17.78 -10.59
N ASN A 45 -13.71 18.89 -11.22
CA ASN A 45 -13.87 18.99 -12.67
C ASN A 45 -12.67 19.73 -13.27
N PRO A 46 -11.77 19.04 -13.99
CA PRO A 46 -10.56 19.66 -14.54
C PRO A 46 -10.80 20.55 -15.78
N GLU A 47 -12.02 20.61 -16.35
CA GLU A 47 -12.37 21.42 -17.54
C GLU A 47 -11.37 21.26 -18.70
N GLY A 48 -10.90 20.02 -18.93
CA GLY A 48 -9.95 19.70 -20.00
C GLY A 48 -8.48 19.95 -19.66
N ARG A 49 -8.15 20.47 -18.48
CA ARG A 49 -6.77 20.53 -17.97
C ARG A 49 -6.37 19.19 -17.35
N ARG A 50 -5.07 19.00 -17.14
CA ARG A 50 -4.57 17.84 -16.41
C ARG A 50 -4.79 18.04 -14.91
N ASP A 51 -5.45 17.07 -14.28
CA ASP A 51 -5.78 17.10 -12.87
C ASP A 51 -4.50 17.17 -12.00
N PRO A 52 -4.31 18.21 -11.17
CA PRO A 52 -3.12 18.36 -10.34
C PRO A 52 -3.03 17.32 -9.22
N PHE A 53 -4.12 16.62 -8.92
CA PHE A 53 -4.17 15.56 -7.92
C PHE A 53 -4.01 14.16 -8.53
N LYS A 54 -4.00 14.05 -9.86
CA LYS A 54 -3.62 12.80 -10.54
C LYS A 54 -2.11 12.70 -10.59
N ASP A 55 -1.60 11.56 -10.11
CA ASP A 55 -0.18 11.26 -10.12
C ASP A 55 0.40 11.39 -11.54
N LEU A 56 1.44 12.20 -11.65
CA LEU A 56 2.08 12.59 -12.90
C LEU A 56 2.90 11.46 -13.54
N LEU A 57 3.20 10.42 -12.76
CA LEU A 57 3.99 9.25 -13.13
C LEU A 57 3.12 8.03 -13.49
N THR A 58 1.81 8.11 -13.26
CA THR A 58 0.88 7.04 -13.65
C THR A 58 0.97 6.80 -15.16
N GLY A 59 1.52 5.66 -15.57
CA GLY A 59 1.68 5.27 -16.99
C GLY A 59 3.02 5.66 -17.63
N ARG A 60 3.95 6.27 -16.89
CA ARG A 60 5.35 6.37 -17.35
C ARG A 60 6.11 5.19 -16.76
N ASP A 61 6.25 4.12 -17.54
CA ASP A 61 7.19 3.06 -17.21
C ASP A 61 8.59 3.68 -17.16
N MET A 62 9.09 3.86 -15.94
CA MET A 62 10.48 4.21 -15.70
C MET A 62 11.32 3.19 -16.47
N ARG A 63 11.98 3.66 -17.53
CA ARG A 63 12.91 2.90 -18.37
C ARG A 63 13.79 2.02 -17.47
N GLY A 64 13.59 0.70 -17.54
CA GLY A 64 14.42 -0.26 -16.82
C GLY A 64 13.69 -1.43 -16.13
N LYS A 65 12.36 -1.52 -16.18
CA LYS A 65 11.66 -2.72 -15.68
C LYS A 65 11.84 -3.88 -16.67
N THR A 66 12.85 -4.71 -16.42
CA THR A 66 12.82 -6.08 -16.93
C THR A 66 11.74 -6.88 -16.22
N ALA A 67 11.38 -8.07 -16.71
CA ALA A 67 10.16 -8.81 -16.41
C ALA A 67 9.83 -9.09 -14.91
N THR A 68 10.72 -8.75 -13.99
CA THR A 68 10.56 -8.87 -12.53
C THR A 68 10.45 -7.51 -11.81
N GLY A 69 10.51 -6.39 -12.53
CA GLY A 69 10.37 -5.04 -11.97
C GLY A 69 11.59 -4.51 -11.22
N GLU A 70 12.63 -5.33 -11.02
CA GLU A 70 13.87 -4.93 -10.38
C GLU A 70 14.85 -4.32 -11.39
N PRO A 71 15.56 -3.22 -11.04
CA PRO A 71 16.57 -2.63 -11.89
C PRO A 71 17.70 -3.65 -12.12
N GLN A 72 18.06 -3.88 -13.38
CA GLN A 72 19.20 -4.72 -13.72
C GLN A 72 20.50 -4.00 -13.38
N VAL A 73 21.11 -4.42 -12.28
CA VAL A 73 22.42 -3.96 -11.82
C VAL A 73 23.40 -5.12 -11.99
N PHE A 74 24.48 -4.89 -12.75
CA PHE A 74 25.55 -5.86 -12.99
C PHE A 74 26.75 -5.55 -12.11
N ILE A 75 27.40 -6.58 -11.56
CA ILE A 75 28.54 -6.43 -10.64
C ILE A 75 29.71 -5.66 -11.27
N ASP A 76 29.92 -5.81 -12.59
CA ASP A 76 31.03 -5.15 -13.28
C ASP A 76 30.89 -3.62 -13.25
N ASP A 77 29.68 -3.11 -13.38
CA ASP A 77 29.38 -1.68 -13.46
C ASP A 77 29.32 -0.99 -12.08
N LEU A 78 29.42 -1.77 -11.00
CA LEU A 78 29.33 -1.26 -9.64
C LEU A 78 30.64 -0.62 -9.17
N VAL A 79 30.49 0.48 -8.43
CA VAL A 79 31.52 1.18 -7.69
C VAL A 79 31.18 1.16 -6.21
N LEU A 80 32.18 0.86 -5.37
CA LEU A 80 32.07 0.93 -3.92
C LEU A 80 32.38 2.36 -3.45
N PHE A 81 31.39 3.04 -2.91
CA PHE A 81 31.53 4.41 -2.40
C PHE A 81 31.98 4.44 -0.94
N GLY A 82 31.64 3.41 -0.17
CA GLY A 82 32.01 3.32 1.24
C GLY A 82 31.40 2.14 1.94
N VAL A 83 31.83 1.91 3.18
CA VAL A 83 31.27 0.89 4.06
C VAL A 83 30.91 1.55 5.39
N VAL A 84 29.70 1.27 5.87
CA VAL A 84 29.19 1.75 7.14
C VAL A 84 29.17 0.60 8.13
N GLU A 85 29.78 0.79 9.30
CA GLU A 85 29.68 -0.15 10.41
C GLU A 85 28.60 0.29 11.39
N ASN A 86 27.71 -0.63 11.76
CA ASN A 86 26.78 -0.44 12.87
C ASN A 86 26.73 -1.72 13.71
N ASN A 87 27.03 -1.62 15.00
CA ASN A 87 27.02 -2.76 15.94
C ASN A 87 27.81 -3.98 15.42
N LYS A 88 29.01 -3.76 14.86
CA LYS A 88 29.86 -4.80 14.25
C LYS A 88 29.26 -5.48 13.01
N VAL A 89 28.26 -4.86 12.39
CA VAL A 89 27.69 -5.29 11.11
C VAL A 89 28.09 -4.27 10.05
N TYR A 90 28.84 -4.74 9.05
CA TYR A 90 29.21 -3.92 7.90
C TYR A 90 28.11 -3.91 6.86
N THR A 91 27.78 -2.72 6.38
CA THR A 91 26.85 -2.48 5.27
C THR A 91 27.59 -1.68 4.22
N ALA A 92 27.63 -2.17 2.98
CA ALA A 92 28.34 -1.49 1.91
C ALA A 92 27.41 -0.51 1.19
N MET A 93 27.96 0.62 0.77
CA MET A 93 27.29 1.63 -0.04
C MET A 93 27.85 1.53 -1.47
N ILE A 94 27.08 0.90 -2.36
CA ILE A 94 27.51 0.53 -3.72
C ILE A 94 26.52 1.10 -4.73
N GLY A 95 26.99 1.52 -5.90
CA GLY A 95 26.10 1.97 -6.96
C GLY A 95 26.82 2.12 -8.29
N MET A 96 26.09 2.60 -9.29
CA MET A 96 26.66 2.98 -10.58
C MET A 96 27.42 4.32 -10.42
N PRO A 97 28.46 4.60 -11.23
CA PRO A 97 29.19 5.86 -11.16
C PRO A 97 28.31 7.12 -11.28
N GLN A 98 27.23 7.05 -12.06
CA GLN A 98 26.27 8.16 -12.28
C GLN A 98 24.93 7.92 -11.56
N GLY A 99 24.83 6.87 -10.73
CA GLY A 99 23.60 6.48 -10.04
C GLY A 99 23.61 6.89 -8.57
N PHE A 100 22.44 6.87 -7.94
CA PHE A 100 22.37 7.00 -6.49
C PHE A 100 22.89 5.71 -5.84
N PRO A 101 23.80 5.78 -4.86
CA PRO A 101 24.31 4.60 -4.19
C PRO A 101 23.22 3.94 -3.34
N MET A 102 23.25 2.62 -3.27
CA MET A 102 22.37 1.80 -2.45
C MET A 102 23.15 1.08 -1.35
N PHE A 103 22.48 0.84 -0.23
CA PHE A 103 23.03 0.04 0.86
C PHE A 103 22.79 -1.44 0.61
N VAL A 104 23.86 -2.24 0.69
CA VAL A 104 23.81 -3.68 0.49
C VAL A 104 24.44 -4.42 1.66
N LYS A 105 23.91 -5.61 1.92
CA LYS A 105 24.35 -6.54 2.96
C LYS A 105 24.87 -7.82 2.34
N VAL A 106 25.55 -8.62 3.17
CA VAL A 106 25.97 -9.97 2.78
C VAL A 106 24.75 -10.80 2.38
N GLY A 107 24.82 -11.43 1.21
CA GLY A 107 23.73 -12.22 0.63
C GLY A 107 22.81 -11.46 -0.33
N ASP A 108 22.91 -10.14 -0.43
CA ASP A 108 22.12 -9.37 -1.41
C ASP A 108 22.50 -9.77 -2.83
N LYS A 109 21.49 -9.78 -3.72
CA LYS A 109 21.61 -10.29 -5.09
C LYS A 109 21.67 -9.15 -6.10
N PHE A 110 22.44 -9.39 -7.14
CA PHE A 110 22.52 -8.59 -8.36
C PHE A 110 22.13 -9.46 -9.55
N THR A 111 22.08 -8.87 -10.75
CA THR A 111 21.65 -9.56 -11.97
C THR A 111 22.53 -10.77 -12.29
N ASP A 112 23.82 -10.68 -11.98
CA ASP A 112 24.85 -11.64 -12.35
C ASP A 112 25.53 -12.32 -11.15
N GLY A 113 25.11 -12.03 -9.92
CA GLY A 113 25.76 -12.57 -8.72
C GLY A 113 25.19 -12.07 -7.40
N TYR A 114 26.00 -12.13 -6.34
CA TYR A 114 25.59 -11.76 -4.99
C TYR A 114 26.77 -11.35 -4.11
N VAL A 115 26.51 -10.68 -2.98
CA VAL A 115 27.52 -10.26 -2.00
C VAL A 115 27.96 -11.45 -1.13
N VAL A 116 29.25 -11.75 -1.10
CA VAL A 116 29.83 -12.83 -0.27
C VAL A 116 30.24 -12.33 1.10
N SER A 117 30.96 -11.22 1.15
CA SER A 117 31.45 -10.63 2.39
C SER A 117 31.70 -9.14 2.23
N ILE A 118 31.61 -8.42 3.34
CA ILE A 118 31.86 -6.98 3.43
C ILE A 118 32.90 -6.80 4.54
N SER A 119 33.99 -6.13 4.21
CA SER A 119 35.04 -5.70 5.14
C SER A 119 35.04 -4.18 5.27
N GLU A 120 35.88 -3.62 6.13
CA GLU A 120 35.97 -2.17 6.37
C GLU A 120 36.28 -1.35 5.10
N SER A 121 37.14 -1.87 4.21
CA SER A 121 37.60 -1.14 3.01
C SER A 121 37.20 -1.77 1.67
N GLN A 122 36.57 -2.95 1.70
CA GLN A 122 36.32 -3.71 0.47
C GLN A 122 35.10 -4.60 0.58
N VAL A 123 34.53 -4.94 -0.58
CA VAL A 123 33.40 -5.85 -0.73
C VAL A 123 33.77 -6.95 -1.70
N VAL A 124 33.49 -8.19 -1.32
CA VAL A 124 33.68 -9.36 -2.18
C VAL A 124 32.33 -9.77 -2.75
N LEU A 125 32.22 -9.72 -4.08
CA LEU A 125 31.03 -10.12 -4.83
C LEU A 125 31.33 -11.38 -5.62
N ARG A 126 30.40 -12.34 -5.63
CA ARG A 126 30.53 -13.56 -6.43
C ARG A 126 29.67 -13.46 -7.67
N LYS A 127 30.32 -13.42 -8.82
CA LYS A 127 29.71 -13.48 -10.15
C LYS A 127 29.45 -14.93 -10.54
N THR A 128 28.22 -15.22 -10.92
CA THR A 128 27.72 -16.55 -11.29
C THR A 128 27.24 -16.61 -12.73
N HIS A 129 26.85 -15.47 -13.31
CA HIS A 129 26.38 -15.36 -14.68
C HIS A 129 27.17 -14.28 -15.42
N GLU A 130 27.24 -14.41 -16.74
CA GLU A 130 27.79 -13.41 -17.65
C GLU A 130 26.73 -13.16 -18.71
N ARG A 131 26.10 -11.98 -18.69
CA ARG A 131 25.06 -11.59 -19.67
C ARG A 131 23.96 -12.66 -19.87
N GLY A 132 23.53 -13.28 -18.76
CA GLY A 132 22.49 -14.33 -18.76
C GLY A 132 22.99 -15.75 -18.97
N ILE A 133 24.29 -15.96 -19.24
CA ILE A 133 24.88 -17.29 -19.39
C ILE A 133 25.54 -17.69 -18.06
N PRO A 134 25.19 -18.84 -17.46
CA PRO A 134 25.86 -19.32 -16.26
C PRO A 134 27.35 -19.57 -16.49
N LEU A 135 28.19 -19.10 -15.58
CA LEU A 135 29.63 -19.38 -15.60
C LEU A 135 29.89 -20.80 -15.10
N ILE A 136 30.75 -21.54 -15.80
CA ILE A 136 31.19 -22.90 -15.39
C ILE A 136 31.79 -22.88 -13.98
N ARG A 137 32.50 -21.80 -13.65
CA ARG A 137 33.04 -21.53 -12.31
C ARG A 137 32.68 -20.10 -11.91
N PRO A 138 32.06 -19.92 -10.73
CA PRO A 138 31.87 -18.58 -10.19
C PRO A 138 33.20 -17.84 -10.04
N ARG A 139 33.16 -16.52 -10.20
CA ARG A 139 34.33 -15.65 -10.02
C ARG A 139 34.08 -14.69 -8.87
N ASP A 140 35.07 -14.51 -8.03
CA ASP A 140 35.01 -13.53 -6.94
C ASP A 140 35.66 -12.23 -7.42
N ILE A 141 34.90 -11.15 -7.34
CA ILE A 141 35.28 -9.79 -7.73
C ILE A 141 35.37 -8.98 -6.45
N VAL A 142 36.54 -8.39 -6.21
CA VAL A 142 36.76 -7.50 -5.08
C VAL A 142 36.58 -6.06 -5.56
N LYS A 143 35.75 -5.30 -4.85
CA LYS A 143 35.58 -3.87 -5.06
C LYS A 143 36.13 -3.13 -3.84
N GLU A 144 37.04 -2.21 -4.07
CA GLU A 144 37.67 -1.38 -3.05
C GLU A 144 37.03 0.01 -3.04
N ILE A 145 37.12 0.71 -1.89
CA ILE A 145 36.59 2.07 -1.77
C ILE A 145 37.35 2.98 -2.74
N THR A 146 36.61 3.70 -3.58
CA THR A 146 37.21 4.67 -4.49
C THR A 146 37.53 5.95 -3.71
N GLU A 147 38.80 6.18 -3.39
CA GLU A 147 39.28 7.44 -2.82
C GLU A 147 39.53 8.45 -3.95
N GLU A 148 38.51 9.22 -4.31
CA GLU A 148 38.71 10.43 -5.13
C GLU A 148 39.34 11.50 -4.21
N LEU A 149 40.66 11.70 -4.33
CA LEU A 149 41.47 12.72 -3.64
C LEU A 149 41.30 14.12 -4.25
#